data_AF-A0A838QIG1-F1
#
_entry.id   AF-A0A838QIG1-F1
#
_cell.length_a   1.000
_cell.length_b   1.000
_cell.length_c   1.000
_cell.angle_alpha   90.00
_cell.angle_beta   90.00
_cell.angle_gamma   90.00
#
_symmetry.space_group_name_H-M   'P 1'
#
loop_
_entity.id
_entity.type
_entity.pdbx_description
1 polymer ?
#
loop_
_entity_poly.entity_id
_entity_poly.type
_entity_poly.pdbx_seq_one_letter_code
_entity_poly.pdbx_strand_id
1 'polypeptide(L)'
;MIRVFGYLAWCTAYNRTARQLRHLRSPRYVAALLFGIAYLWFMVVAQRPAPAAGELADTRWVELVGAIALLGAVAWGWIFGVERRVLTFTPAEVTFLFSGPVSRRGLIQFKLLHSQLFILFNAFLWTLILSRERFGVSPWLRVISIWVLLTTLSFHRLGASFVRTSLAEHGRLGLRHRVVSLVVLGGVLIAWTWSIAEALPHLADRSGDSPFAFLPALGEAGGQPLPAALTYPFRVMIRPLIANSVAAWANALWPALTLLVLHYIWVVRSDTAFEEAAAAVSLQKAQSLSGRAGRTNTSLAPARVTPPLLRLAPQGWPAGAILWKNLVAVTRTRRLRKAALALLGGGAIVAMLSFEPEGMLAEIAGWFAITWAAAMGVIGPQWVRNDLRGDLMKLDLLRSYPLRGWSVVIAEATASALLLTVIQLSLLLIAYLAFLGNDFMVPALRDRSLLLLAAFAFLPGVNLLGMLIQNGAALLYPAWVRLGSGRPGGVEALGQNLLMMVMFVALLLALLLLPVALGGGTFLLLRTALNYWAALPATVLTLATMAFEAALVVEWLGGVFERTDPATAGIGN
;
A
#
# COMPACT_ATOMS: atom_id res chain seq x y z
N MET A 1 -25.71 -10.31 26.80
CA MET A 1 -25.08 -9.53 25.71
C MET A 1 -23.76 -10.15 25.23
N ILE A 2 -22.70 -10.20 26.05
CA ILE A 2 -21.37 -10.72 25.63
C ILE A 2 -21.44 -12.15 25.05
N ARG A 3 -22.18 -13.06 25.70
CA ARG A 3 -22.40 -14.43 25.19
C ARG A 3 -23.10 -14.47 23.82
N VAL A 4 -24.07 -13.57 23.59
CA VAL A 4 -24.82 -13.48 22.32
C VAL A 4 -23.93 -12.95 21.19
N PHE A 5 -23.10 -11.94 21.49
CA PHE A 5 -22.12 -11.43 20.52
C PHE A 5 -21.01 -12.44 20.23
N GLY A 6 -20.54 -13.17 21.24
CA GLY A 6 -19.63 -14.29 21.05
C GLY A 6 -20.22 -15.37 20.15
N TYR A 7 -21.49 -15.75 20.38
CA TYR A 7 -22.22 -16.70 19.56
C TYR A 7 -22.38 -16.21 18.10
N LEU A 8 -22.79 -14.96 17.88
CA LEU A 8 -22.92 -14.39 16.53
C LEU A 8 -21.58 -14.31 15.80
N ALA A 9 -20.52 -13.89 16.49
CA ALA A 9 -19.17 -13.86 15.93
C ALA A 9 -18.70 -15.28 15.55
N TRP A 10 -18.97 -16.26 16.41
CA TRP A 10 -18.68 -17.67 16.16
C TRP A 10 -19.45 -18.22 14.96
N CYS A 11 -20.78 -18.05 14.91
CA CYS A 11 -21.60 -18.50 13.78
C CYS A 11 -21.17 -17.84 12.47
N THR A 12 -20.79 -16.56 12.50
CA THR A 12 -20.29 -15.84 11.32
C THR A 12 -18.96 -16.43 10.86
N ALA A 13 -18.02 -16.69 11.79
CA ALA A 13 -16.76 -17.33 11.48
C ALA A 13 -16.97 -18.75 10.92
N TYR A 14 -17.80 -19.56 11.58
CA TYR A 14 -18.14 -20.91 11.15
C TYR A 14 -18.77 -20.94 9.75
N ASN A 15 -19.80 -20.12 9.50
CA ASN A 15 -20.46 -20.06 8.21
C ASN A 15 -19.52 -19.58 7.10
N ARG A 16 -18.62 -18.65 7.42
CA ARG A 16 -17.59 -18.20 6.49
C ARG A 16 -16.64 -19.36 6.15
N THR A 17 -16.08 -20.05 7.14
CA THR A 17 -15.18 -21.19 6.93
C THR A 17 -15.88 -22.31 6.17
N ALA A 18 -17.12 -22.65 6.54
CA ALA A 18 -17.91 -23.66 5.84
C ALA A 18 -18.14 -23.30 4.36
N ARG A 19 -18.41 -22.02 4.07
CA ARG A 19 -18.54 -21.53 2.69
C ARG A 19 -17.21 -21.63 1.93
N GLN A 20 -16.08 -21.29 2.57
CA GLN A 20 -14.74 -21.41 1.97
C GLN A 20 -14.39 -22.87 1.67
N LEU A 21 -14.68 -23.78 2.59
CA LEU A 21 -14.50 -25.22 2.38
C LEU A 21 -15.36 -25.77 1.24
N ARG A 22 -16.59 -25.26 1.06
CA ARG A 22 -17.42 -25.62 -0.09
C ARG A 22 -16.82 -25.14 -1.42
N HIS A 23 -16.09 -24.03 -1.44
CA HIS A 23 -15.40 -23.56 -2.64
C HIS A 23 -14.25 -24.49 -3.06
N LEU A 24 -13.63 -25.22 -2.13
CA LEU A 24 -12.60 -26.24 -2.46
C LEU A 24 -13.11 -27.39 -3.34
N ARG A 25 -14.42 -27.49 -3.58
CA ARG A 25 -14.97 -28.44 -4.58
C ARG A 25 -14.58 -28.11 -6.02
N SER A 26 -14.20 -26.86 -6.31
CA SER A 26 -13.70 -26.52 -7.64
C SER A 26 -12.16 -26.53 -7.67
N PRO A 27 -11.54 -27.14 -8.70
CA PRO A 27 -10.10 -27.38 -8.75
C PRO A 27 -9.27 -26.10 -8.65
N ARG A 28 -9.82 -24.97 -9.11
CA ARG A 28 -9.21 -23.64 -8.99
C ARG A 28 -8.88 -23.22 -7.55
N TYR A 29 -9.79 -23.45 -6.60
CA TYR A 29 -9.55 -23.04 -5.21
C TYR A 29 -8.65 -24.03 -4.47
N VAL A 30 -8.63 -25.29 -4.90
CA VAL A 30 -7.65 -26.29 -4.41
C VAL A 30 -6.25 -25.90 -4.82
N ALA A 31 -6.03 -25.54 -6.10
CA ALA A 31 -4.74 -25.07 -6.57
C ALA A 31 -4.25 -23.82 -5.80
N ALA A 32 -5.14 -22.85 -5.57
CA ALA A 32 -4.82 -21.67 -4.78
C ALA A 32 -4.48 -22.01 -3.30
N LEU A 33 -5.19 -22.95 -2.69
CA LEU A 33 -4.92 -23.41 -1.33
C LEU A 33 -3.57 -24.15 -1.25
N LEU A 34 -3.32 -25.10 -2.15
CA LEU A 34 -2.06 -25.84 -2.21
C LEU A 34 -0.88 -24.90 -2.43
N PHE A 35 -1.02 -23.90 -3.31
CA PHE A 35 0.00 -22.89 -3.53
C PHE A 35 0.24 -22.03 -2.27
N GLY A 36 -0.84 -21.62 -1.58
CA GLY A 36 -0.74 -20.91 -0.31
C GLY A 36 -0.03 -21.73 0.77
N ILE A 37 -0.33 -23.03 0.88
CA ILE A 37 0.34 -23.96 1.80
C ILE A 37 1.80 -24.16 1.41
N ALA A 38 2.11 -24.41 0.14
CA ALA A 38 3.47 -24.58 -0.36
C ALA A 38 4.32 -23.32 -0.12
N TYR A 39 3.72 -22.13 -0.29
CA TYR A 39 4.36 -20.86 0.04
C TYR A 39 4.66 -20.73 1.53
N LEU A 40 3.67 -21.00 2.40
CA LEU A 40 3.89 -20.98 3.85
C LEU A 40 4.93 -22.02 4.27
N TRP A 41 4.93 -23.20 3.65
CA TRP A 41 5.93 -24.23 3.85
C TRP A 41 7.32 -23.75 3.42
N PHE A 42 7.47 -23.19 2.23
CA PHE A 42 8.75 -22.64 1.77
C PHE A 42 9.23 -21.51 2.68
N MET A 43 8.32 -20.63 3.10
CA MET A 43 8.65 -19.60 4.09
C MET A 43 9.12 -20.23 5.40
N VAL A 44 8.43 -21.20 5.97
CA VAL A 44 8.77 -21.72 7.30
C VAL A 44 9.97 -22.66 7.26
N VAL A 45 10.14 -23.45 6.19
CA VAL A 45 11.07 -24.58 6.09
C VAL A 45 12.31 -24.28 5.24
N ALA A 46 12.18 -23.53 4.14
CA ALA A 46 13.34 -23.21 3.28
C ALA A 46 14.18 -22.05 3.84
N GLN A 47 13.74 -21.41 4.92
CA GLN A 47 14.52 -20.42 5.66
C GLN A 47 15.62 -21.10 6.46
N ARG A 48 16.81 -21.25 5.85
CA ARG A 48 18.03 -21.59 6.60
C ARG A 48 18.38 -20.41 7.51
N PRO A 49 18.55 -20.62 8.83
CA PRO A 49 19.02 -19.56 9.71
C PRO A 49 20.38 -19.09 9.21
N ALA A 50 20.55 -17.78 9.01
CA ALA A 50 21.89 -17.22 8.95
C ALA A 50 22.54 -17.53 10.31
N PRO A 51 23.75 -18.11 10.37
CA PRO A 51 24.44 -18.27 11.64
C PRO A 51 24.55 -16.87 12.25
N ALA A 52 24.00 -16.72 13.47
CA ALA A 52 24.19 -15.51 14.25
C ALA A 52 25.69 -15.42 14.55
N ALA A 53 26.41 -14.64 13.76
CA ALA A 53 27.79 -14.32 14.02
C ALA A 53 27.83 -13.49 15.30
N GLY A 54 28.08 -14.17 16.43
CA GLY A 54 29.05 -13.75 17.46
C GLY A 54 28.84 -12.47 18.25
N GLU A 55 27.92 -11.58 17.93
CA GLU A 55 27.64 -10.38 18.73
C GLU A 55 26.14 -10.27 18.98
N LEU A 56 25.78 -9.94 20.22
CA LEU A 56 24.45 -9.48 20.57
C LEU A 56 24.17 -8.23 19.73
N ALA A 57 23.63 -8.41 18.51
CA ALA A 57 23.28 -7.32 17.61
C ALA A 57 22.48 -6.31 18.41
N ASP A 58 23.03 -5.10 18.58
CA ASP A 58 22.47 -4.09 19.46
C ASP A 58 21.00 -3.85 19.12
N THR A 59 20.07 -4.42 19.88
CA THR A 59 18.63 -4.35 19.56
C THR A 59 18.06 -2.94 19.72
N ARG A 60 18.85 -1.97 20.23
CA ARG A 60 18.45 -0.57 20.41
C ARG A 60 18.07 0.09 19.08
N TRP A 61 18.78 -0.21 18.00
CA TRP A 61 18.45 0.36 16.68
C TRP A 61 17.15 -0.23 16.13
N VAL A 62 16.89 -1.53 16.36
CA VAL A 62 15.62 -2.19 15.97
C VAL A 62 14.45 -1.57 16.75
N GLU A 63 14.62 -1.35 18.06
CA GLU A 63 13.63 -0.67 18.91
C GLU A 63 13.30 0.73 18.37
N LEU A 64 14.33 1.52 18.06
CA LEU A 64 14.18 2.88 17.57
C LEU A 64 13.53 2.93 16.18
N VAL A 65 14.01 2.12 15.22
CA VAL A 65 13.45 2.06 13.86
C VAL A 65 11.99 1.62 13.92
N GLY A 66 11.67 0.61 14.73
CA GLY A 66 10.29 0.17 14.96
C GLY A 66 9.42 1.28 15.57
N ALA A 67 9.95 2.02 16.55
CA ALA A 67 9.24 3.13 17.19
C ALA A 67 8.99 4.29 16.21
N ILE A 68 9.98 4.65 15.38
CA ILE A 68 9.85 5.67 14.34
C ILE A 68 8.83 5.25 13.29
N ALA A 69 8.84 3.99 12.85
CA ALA A 69 7.86 3.47 11.91
C ALA A 69 6.42 3.56 12.47
N LEU A 70 6.22 3.26 13.75
CA LEU A 70 4.91 3.40 14.41
C LEU A 70 4.49 4.87 14.57
N LEU A 71 5.41 5.75 14.96
CA LEU A 71 5.17 7.20 15.03
C LEU A 71 4.74 7.73 13.67
N GLY A 72 5.46 7.37 12.60
CA GLY A 72 5.13 7.71 11.22
C GLY A 72 3.75 7.19 10.81
N ALA A 73 3.42 5.95 11.15
CA ALA A 73 2.10 5.37 10.86
C ALA A 73 0.95 6.10 11.58
N VAL A 74 1.17 6.54 12.82
CA VAL A 74 0.20 7.35 13.59
C VAL A 74 0.07 8.75 13.00
N ALA A 75 1.19 9.45 12.78
CA ALA A 75 1.22 10.78 12.19
C ALA A 75 0.55 10.80 10.80
N TRP A 76 0.82 9.79 9.97
CA TRP A 76 0.19 9.60 8.67
C TRP A 76 -1.34 9.52 8.79
N GLY A 77 -1.84 8.77 9.78
CA GLY A 77 -3.26 8.64 10.05
C GLY A 77 -3.94 9.96 10.41
N TRP A 78 -3.24 10.87 11.10
CA TRP A 78 -3.73 12.20 11.45
C TRP A 78 -3.64 13.22 10.31
N ILE A 79 -2.53 13.25 9.57
CA ILE A 79 -2.25 14.23 8.50
C ILE A 79 -3.09 13.94 7.25
N PHE A 80 -3.10 12.67 6.79
CA PHE A 80 -3.73 12.29 5.53
C PHE A 80 -5.13 11.74 5.74
N GLY A 81 -5.39 11.19 6.92
CA GLY A 81 -6.67 10.63 7.29
C GLY A 81 -6.89 9.21 6.79
N VAL A 82 -7.18 8.29 7.72
CA VAL A 82 -7.60 6.92 7.39
C VAL A 82 -9.09 6.89 6.99
N GLU A 83 -9.45 6.05 6.02
CA GLU A 83 -10.84 5.87 5.57
C GLU A 83 -11.75 5.35 6.69
N ARG A 84 -13.02 5.81 6.70
CA ARG A 84 -14.08 5.54 7.69
C ARG A 84 -14.52 4.07 7.82
N ARG A 85 -13.78 3.10 7.25
CA ARG A 85 -14.23 1.71 7.05
C ARG A 85 -14.29 0.86 8.31
N VAL A 86 -13.72 1.29 9.44
CA VAL A 86 -13.57 0.40 10.61
C VAL A 86 -14.90 0.21 11.38
N LEU A 87 -15.93 1.04 11.14
CA LEU A 87 -17.26 0.91 11.75
C LEU A 87 -18.39 0.78 10.74
N THR A 88 -18.09 0.47 9.48
CA THR A 88 -19.16 0.23 8.51
C THR A 88 -19.86 -1.08 8.84
N PHE A 89 -21.07 -0.98 9.38
CA PHE A 89 -21.97 -2.10 9.53
C PHE A 89 -22.44 -2.56 8.14
N THR A 90 -22.46 -3.87 7.94
CA THR A 90 -23.07 -4.48 6.77
C THR A 90 -24.58 -4.23 6.79
N PRO A 91 -25.28 -4.24 5.63
CA PRO A 91 -26.72 -4.05 5.60
C PRO A 91 -27.48 -5.00 6.55
N ALA A 92 -27.08 -6.27 6.61
CA ALA A 92 -27.68 -7.23 7.52
C ALA A 92 -27.48 -6.84 9.00
N GLU A 93 -26.26 -6.43 9.38
CA GLU A 93 -25.99 -5.98 10.75
C GLU A 93 -26.79 -4.73 11.13
N VAL A 94 -27.00 -3.79 10.21
CA VAL A 94 -27.88 -2.63 10.50
C VAL A 94 -29.30 -3.10 10.74
N THR A 95 -29.87 -3.88 9.81
CA THR A 95 -31.26 -4.34 9.91
C THR A 95 -31.53 -5.17 11.18
N PHE A 96 -30.61 -6.04 11.59
CA PHE A 96 -30.81 -6.93 12.74
C PHE A 96 -30.29 -6.38 14.07
N LEU A 97 -29.19 -5.62 14.10
CA LEU A 97 -28.59 -5.15 15.35
C LEU A 97 -29.14 -3.79 15.80
N PHE A 98 -29.57 -2.93 14.86
CA PHE A 98 -30.13 -1.61 15.22
C PHE A 98 -31.63 -1.67 15.53
N SER A 99 -32.33 -2.71 15.07
CA SER A 99 -33.74 -2.97 15.43
C SER A 99 -33.88 -3.73 16.76
N GLY A 100 -32.82 -4.39 17.22
CA GLY A 100 -32.81 -5.14 18.48
C GLY A 100 -32.56 -4.26 19.71
N PRO A 101 -32.84 -4.76 20.93
CA PRO A 101 -32.62 -4.03 22.19
C PRO A 101 -31.13 -4.00 22.59
N VAL A 102 -30.25 -3.58 21.69
CA VAL A 102 -28.80 -3.57 21.88
C VAL A 102 -28.33 -2.17 22.22
N SER A 103 -27.64 -2.02 23.36
CA SER A 103 -27.03 -0.75 23.72
C SER A 103 -25.89 -0.37 22.76
N ARG A 104 -25.65 0.93 22.62
CA ARG A 104 -24.60 1.51 21.75
C ARG A 104 -23.21 0.94 22.05
N ARG A 105 -22.87 0.86 23.33
CA ARG A 105 -21.63 0.24 23.82
C ARG A 105 -21.55 -1.23 23.40
N GLY A 106 -22.68 -1.94 23.38
CA GLY A 106 -22.79 -3.30 22.86
C GLY A 106 -22.47 -3.41 21.37
N LEU A 107 -22.94 -2.49 20.52
CA LEU A 107 -22.62 -2.47 19.09
C LEU A 107 -21.13 -2.22 18.83
N ILE A 108 -20.53 -1.27 19.57
CA ILE A 108 -19.10 -0.99 19.50
C ILE A 108 -18.31 -2.22 19.94
N GLN A 109 -18.63 -2.79 21.10
CA GLN A 109 -17.96 -4.00 21.61
C GLN A 109 -18.08 -5.18 20.66
N PHE A 110 -19.26 -5.40 20.06
CA PHE A 110 -19.45 -6.42 19.04
C PHE A 110 -18.51 -6.22 17.85
N LYS A 111 -18.38 -4.98 17.34
CA LYS A 111 -17.48 -4.67 16.23
C LYS A 111 -16.00 -4.81 16.59
N LEU A 112 -15.60 -4.33 17.78
CA LEU A 112 -14.23 -4.49 18.26
C LEU A 112 -13.89 -5.97 18.46
N LEU A 113 -14.82 -6.78 18.96
CA LEU A 113 -14.64 -8.23 19.13
C LEU A 113 -14.54 -8.94 17.78
N HIS A 114 -15.45 -8.62 16.85
CA HIS A 114 -15.46 -9.21 15.51
C HIS A 114 -14.18 -8.88 14.73
N SER A 115 -13.59 -7.69 14.92
CA SER A 115 -12.30 -7.34 14.28
C SER A 115 -11.11 -8.11 14.86
N GLN A 116 -11.18 -8.57 16.12
CA GLN A 116 -10.08 -9.30 16.76
C GLN A 116 -9.70 -10.58 16.01
N LEU A 117 -10.68 -11.32 15.47
CA LEU A 117 -10.41 -12.55 14.71
C LEU A 117 -9.49 -12.29 13.51
N PHE A 118 -9.71 -11.19 12.79
CA PHE A 118 -8.88 -10.80 11.66
C PHE A 118 -7.52 -10.27 12.11
N ILE A 119 -7.46 -9.52 13.21
CA ILE A 119 -6.20 -9.01 13.77
C ILE A 119 -5.33 -10.14 14.30
N LEU A 120 -5.90 -11.10 15.01
CA LEU A 120 -5.21 -12.28 15.54
C LEU A 120 -4.68 -13.16 14.40
N PHE A 121 -5.49 -13.37 13.35
CA PHE A 121 -5.03 -14.06 12.14
C PHE A 121 -3.83 -13.33 11.49
N ASN A 122 -3.90 -12.00 11.36
CA ASN A 122 -2.77 -11.23 10.85
C ASN A 122 -1.55 -11.31 11.77
N ALA A 123 -1.72 -11.30 13.09
CA ALA A 123 -0.63 -11.42 14.04
C ALA A 123 0.08 -12.78 13.93
N PHE A 124 -0.69 -13.86 13.76
CA PHE A 124 -0.16 -15.19 13.49
C PHE A 124 0.63 -15.21 12.18
N LEU A 125 0.06 -14.68 11.10
CA LEU A 125 0.71 -14.60 9.80
C LEU A 125 2.02 -13.80 9.85
N TRP A 126 2.02 -12.62 10.48
CA TRP A 126 3.23 -11.81 10.65
C TRP A 126 4.29 -12.53 11.48
N THR A 127 3.89 -13.31 12.48
CA THR A 127 4.83 -14.13 13.25
C THR A 127 5.50 -15.20 12.38
N LEU A 128 4.74 -15.85 11.49
CA LEU A 128 5.31 -16.82 10.54
C LEU A 128 6.29 -16.15 9.58
N ILE A 129 5.96 -14.95 9.09
CA ILE A 129 6.83 -14.17 8.19
C ILE A 129 8.12 -13.72 8.91
N LEU A 130 8.00 -13.23 10.14
CA LEU A 130 9.09 -12.70 10.96
C LEU A 130 9.88 -13.79 11.70
N SER A 131 9.50 -15.06 11.58
CA SER A 131 10.22 -16.19 12.19
C SER A 131 11.64 -16.37 11.63
N ARG A 132 11.94 -15.72 10.50
CA ARG A 132 13.24 -15.60 9.82
C ARG A 132 14.38 -15.18 10.75
N GLU A 133 14.08 -14.36 11.75
CA GLU A 133 15.07 -13.85 12.68
C GLU A 133 14.74 -14.40 14.07
N ARG A 134 15.60 -15.26 14.61
CA ARG A 134 15.51 -15.72 16.00
C ARG A 134 15.92 -14.60 16.97
N PHE A 135 15.33 -13.42 16.84
CA PHE A 135 15.37 -12.37 17.86
C PHE A 135 14.47 -12.77 19.03
N GLY A 136 15.07 -13.36 20.06
CA GLY A 136 14.39 -13.52 21.35
C GLY A 136 13.26 -14.55 21.40
N VAL A 137 12.22 -14.25 22.19
CA VAL A 137 11.22 -15.19 22.75
C VAL A 137 10.47 -16.09 21.76
N SER A 138 9.89 -17.17 22.30
CA SER A 138 9.05 -18.17 21.61
C SER A 138 8.08 -17.54 20.60
N PRO A 139 7.87 -18.16 19.41
CA PRO A 139 6.95 -17.66 18.39
C PRO A 139 5.56 -17.32 18.93
N TRP A 140 5.02 -18.12 19.86
CA TRP A 140 3.71 -17.89 20.47
C TRP A 140 3.63 -16.58 21.26
N LEU A 141 4.71 -16.21 21.97
CA LEU A 141 4.80 -14.95 22.70
C LEU A 141 4.86 -13.76 21.73
N ARG A 142 5.53 -13.93 20.58
CA ARG A 142 5.54 -12.92 19.51
C ARG A 142 4.16 -12.71 18.89
N VAL A 143 3.36 -13.78 18.71
CA VAL A 143 1.95 -13.65 18.25
C VAL A 143 1.18 -12.72 19.18
N ILE A 144 1.32 -12.90 20.50
CA ILE A 144 0.66 -12.06 21.50
C ILE A 144 1.15 -10.61 21.39
N SER A 145 2.46 -10.38 21.30
CA SER A 145 3.03 -9.04 21.15
C SER A 145 2.54 -8.31 19.89
N ILE A 146 2.53 -9.00 18.74
CA ILE A 146 2.03 -8.45 17.48
C ILE A 146 0.52 -8.21 17.55
N TRP A 147 -0.23 -9.11 18.20
CA TRP A 147 -1.66 -8.92 18.40
C TRP A 147 -1.95 -7.68 19.23
N VAL A 148 -1.24 -7.46 20.35
CA VAL A 148 -1.34 -6.24 21.17
C VAL A 148 -1.00 -5.00 20.34
N LEU A 149 0.10 -5.05 19.58
CA LEU A 149 0.51 -3.96 18.68
C LEU A 149 -0.56 -3.57 17.66
N LEU A 150 -1.03 -4.56 16.88
CA LEU A 150 -2.00 -4.33 15.82
C LEU A 150 -3.37 -3.91 16.36
N THR A 151 -3.76 -4.43 17.53
CA THR A 151 -5.01 -4.05 18.20
C THR A 151 -4.96 -2.61 18.69
N THR A 152 -3.87 -2.21 19.33
CA THR A 152 -3.67 -0.81 19.76
C THR A 152 -3.71 0.14 18.56
N LEU A 153 -3.04 -0.21 17.46
CA LEU A 153 -3.06 0.60 16.24
C LEU A 153 -4.46 0.67 15.60
N SER A 154 -5.22 -0.43 15.65
CA SER A 154 -6.62 -0.47 15.17
C SER A 154 -7.51 0.46 15.99
N PHE A 155 -7.42 0.40 17.32
CA PHE A 155 -8.16 1.27 18.22
C PHE A 155 -7.74 2.73 18.08
N HIS A 156 -6.44 2.99 17.88
CA HIS A 156 -5.95 4.34 17.61
C HIS A 156 -6.57 4.94 16.36
N ARG A 157 -6.59 4.18 15.24
CA ARG A 157 -7.20 4.62 13.99
C ARG A 157 -8.70 4.88 14.13
N LEU A 158 -9.39 4.06 14.92
CA LEU A 158 -10.80 4.24 15.26
C LEU A 158 -11.04 5.54 16.04
N GLY A 159 -10.36 5.71 17.17
CA GLY A 159 -10.50 6.91 18.00
C GLY A 159 -10.12 8.20 17.25
N ALA A 160 -9.03 8.16 16.48
CA ALA A 160 -8.62 9.30 15.65
C ALA A 160 -9.68 9.66 14.60
N SER A 161 -10.39 8.67 14.05
CA SER A 161 -11.49 8.91 13.12
C SER A 161 -12.70 9.59 13.79
N PHE A 162 -13.02 9.21 15.03
CA PHE A 162 -14.09 9.85 15.81
C PHE A 162 -13.78 11.31 16.12
N VAL A 163 -12.58 11.58 16.63
CA VAL A 163 -12.13 12.95 16.92
C VAL A 163 -12.18 13.79 15.64
N ARG A 164 -11.67 13.29 14.52
CA ARG A 164 -11.70 14.03 13.25
C ARG A 164 -13.11 14.30 12.73
N THR A 165 -14.07 13.41 12.99
CA THR A 165 -15.46 13.57 12.56
C THR A 165 -16.16 14.60 13.43
N SER A 166 -16.06 14.48 14.76
CA SER A 166 -16.56 15.48 15.71
C SER A 166 -16.00 16.89 15.45
N LEU A 167 -14.70 16.99 15.17
CA LEU A 167 -14.04 18.27 14.84
C LEU A 167 -14.51 18.88 13.51
N ALA A 168 -14.93 18.07 12.54
CA ALA A 168 -15.45 18.56 11.26
C ALA A 168 -16.87 19.12 11.38
N GLU A 169 -17.66 18.61 12.34
CA GLU A 169 -19.06 18.99 12.55
C GLU A 169 -19.20 20.15 13.56
N HIS A 170 -18.31 20.27 14.55
CA HIS A 170 -18.38 21.31 15.61
C HIS A 170 -17.69 22.66 15.27
N GLY A 171 -17.33 22.90 14.01
CA GLY A 171 -16.88 24.23 13.52
C GLY A 171 -15.77 24.90 14.36
N ARG A 172 -16.02 26.15 14.82
CA ARG A 172 -15.03 27.03 15.49
C ARG A 172 -14.47 26.47 16.82
N LEU A 173 -15.27 25.72 17.59
CA LEU A 173 -14.84 25.09 18.84
C LEU A 173 -13.95 23.85 18.58
N GLY A 174 -14.21 23.14 17.47
CA GLY A 174 -13.30 22.10 16.97
C GLY A 174 -11.97 22.66 16.48
N LEU A 175 -11.96 23.85 15.88
CA LEU A 175 -10.72 24.49 15.41
C LEU A 175 -9.71 24.74 16.55
N ARG A 176 -10.17 25.15 17.74
CA ARG A 176 -9.28 25.35 18.92
C ARG A 176 -8.61 24.04 19.38
N HIS A 177 -9.38 22.96 19.50
CA HIS A 177 -8.85 21.64 19.87
C HIS A 177 -7.93 21.05 18.78
N ARG A 178 -8.22 21.37 17.51
CA ARG A 178 -7.37 21.01 16.37
C ARG A 178 -6.05 21.78 16.37
N VAL A 179 -6.06 23.07 16.72
CA VAL A 179 -4.82 23.86 16.85
C VAL A 179 -3.96 23.28 17.96
N VAL A 180 -4.51 22.97 19.14
CA VAL A 180 -3.72 22.33 20.22
C VAL A 180 -3.14 21.00 19.77
N SER A 181 -3.93 20.13 19.14
CA SER A 181 -3.45 18.82 18.66
C SER A 181 -2.40 18.96 17.55
N LEU A 182 -2.55 19.93 16.65
CA LEU A 182 -1.59 20.23 15.58
C LEU A 182 -0.32 20.91 16.11
N VAL A 183 -0.43 21.74 17.15
CA VAL A 183 0.71 22.38 17.83
C VAL A 183 1.49 21.34 18.62
N VAL A 184 0.82 20.41 19.31
CA VAL A 184 1.50 19.29 19.98
C VAL A 184 2.17 18.39 18.96
N LEU A 185 1.46 17.99 17.89
CA LEU A 185 2.05 17.19 16.82
C LEU A 185 3.21 17.93 16.13
N GLY A 186 3.04 19.23 15.87
CA GLY A 186 4.05 20.09 15.28
C GLY A 186 5.27 20.24 16.19
N GLY A 187 5.08 20.44 17.49
CA GLY A 187 6.14 20.52 18.49
C GLY A 187 6.89 19.21 18.64
N VAL A 188 6.19 18.07 18.63
CA VAL A 188 6.80 16.73 18.62
C VAL A 188 7.63 16.53 17.35
N LEU A 189 7.10 16.91 16.18
CA LEU A 189 7.81 16.81 14.92
C LEU A 189 9.04 17.72 14.89
N ILE A 190 8.94 18.97 15.34
CA ILE A 190 10.05 19.93 15.41
C ILE A 190 11.13 19.42 16.36
N ALA A 191 10.76 19.02 17.58
CA ALA A 191 11.69 18.49 18.56
C ALA A 191 12.39 17.22 18.06
N TRP A 192 11.68 16.38 17.31
CA TRP A 192 12.24 15.20 16.68
C TRP A 192 13.19 15.53 15.52
N THR A 193 12.82 16.45 14.62
CA THR A 193 13.70 16.90 13.53
C THR A 193 14.94 17.59 14.06
N TRP A 194 14.81 18.38 15.14
CA TRP A 194 15.92 19.05 15.80
C TRP A 194 16.91 18.04 16.36
N SER A 195 16.41 17.01 17.06
CA SER A 195 17.28 15.99 17.62
C SER A 195 17.94 15.11 16.56
N ILE A 196 17.27 14.82 15.44
CA ILE A 196 17.91 14.16 14.30
C ILE A 196 19.02 15.02 13.73
N ALA A 197 18.77 16.33 13.55
CA ALA A 197 19.77 17.27 13.03
C ALA A 197 21.00 17.37 13.94
N GLU A 198 20.80 17.36 15.26
CA GLU A 198 21.89 17.38 16.25
C GLU A 198 22.70 16.07 16.28
N ALA A 199 22.04 14.93 16.08
CA ALA A 199 22.71 13.64 16.01
C ALA A 199 23.45 13.42 14.67
N LEU A 200 23.03 14.08 13.59
CA LEU A 200 23.49 13.79 12.23
C LEU A 200 25.01 13.88 12.02
N PRO A 201 25.73 14.91 12.51
CA PRO A 201 27.17 15.01 12.33
C PRO A 201 27.93 13.82 12.95
N HIS A 202 27.52 13.41 14.14
CA HIS A 202 28.12 12.28 14.86
C HIS A 202 27.84 10.92 14.20
N LEU A 203 26.75 10.82 13.42
CA LEU A 203 26.38 9.63 12.66
C LEU A 203 27.15 9.54 11.34
N ALA A 204 27.44 10.69 10.71
CA ALA A 204 28.21 10.77 9.47
C ALA A 204 29.65 10.28 9.67
N ASP A 205 30.32 10.69 10.76
CA ASP A 205 31.69 10.28 11.10
C ASP A 205 31.89 8.76 11.20
N ARG A 206 30.82 7.98 11.47
CA ARG A 206 30.86 6.51 11.62
C ARG A 206 30.40 5.74 10.37
N SER A 207 29.89 6.43 9.35
CA SER A 207 29.36 5.79 8.13
C SER A 207 30.44 5.36 7.13
N GLY A 208 31.68 5.86 7.27
CA GLY A 208 32.80 5.53 6.39
C GLY A 208 33.22 4.05 6.40
N ASP A 209 32.93 3.30 7.47
CA ASP A 209 33.45 1.94 7.67
C ASP A 209 32.53 0.83 7.10
N SER A 210 31.22 1.06 6.99
CA SER A 210 30.26 0.09 6.49
C SER A 210 28.90 0.74 6.19
N PRO A 211 28.17 0.31 5.13
CA PRO A 211 26.82 0.80 4.83
C PRO A 211 25.81 0.67 5.98
N PHE A 212 26.10 -0.11 7.02
CA PHE A 212 25.22 -0.32 8.17
C PHE A 212 25.85 0.11 9.52
N ALA A 213 27.07 0.66 9.52
CA ALA A 213 27.75 1.13 10.74
C ALA A 213 27.02 2.28 11.45
N PHE A 214 26.13 2.98 10.74
CA PHE A 214 25.27 4.02 11.29
C PHE A 214 24.13 3.49 12.18
N LEU A 215 23.76 2.20 12.08
CA LEU A 215 22.61 1.64 12.81
C LEU A 215 22.80 1.64 14.34
N PRO A 216 23.93 1.17 14.92
CA PRO A 216 24.15 1.26 16.36
C PRO A 216 24.18 2.71 16.85
N ALA A 217 24.80 3.61 16.08
CA ALA A 217 24.91 5.02 16.42
C ALA A 217 23.52 5.72 16.40
N LEU A 218 22.61 5.32 15.51
CA LEU A 218 21.20 5.75 15.56
C LEU A 218 20.53 5.31 16.87
N GLY A 219 20.79 4.07 17.32
CA GLY A 219 20.29 3.56 18.61
C GLY A 219 20.75 4.42 19.80
N GLU A 220 22.02 4.85 19.79
CA GLU A 220 22.60 5.75 20.80
C GLU A 220 21.95 7.14 20.77
N ALA A 221 21.83 7.75 19.59
CA ALA A 221 21.16 9.05 19.41
C ALA A 221 19.70 9.03 19.88
N GLY A 222 18.99 7.93 19.59
CA GLY A 222 17.64 7.72 20.12
C GLY A 222 17.60 7.60 21.65
N GLY A 223 18.69 7.24 22.31
CA GLY A 223 18.78 7.14 23.77
C GLY A 223 18.80 8.49 24.49
N GLN A 224 18.99 9.60 23.79
CA GLN A 224 19.00 10.94 24.38
C GLN A 224 17.65 11.29 25.03
N PRO A 225 17.62 12.14 26.08
CA PRO A 225 16.42 12.35 26.91
C PRO A 225 15.18 12.78 26.11
N LEU A 226 15.35 13.70 25.16
CA LEU A 226 14.25 14.24 24.35
C LEU A 226 13.73 13.21 23.31
N PRO A 227 14.57 12.59 22.45
CA PRO A 227 14.15 11.49 21.58
C PRO A 227 13.54 10.31 22.32
N ALA A 228 14.14 9.92 23.44
CA ALA A 228 13.66 8.81 24.25
C ALA A 228 12.25 9.11 24.78
N ALA A 229 12.01 10.31 25.30
CA ALA A 229 10.69 10.72 25.78
C ALA A 229 9.63 10.76 24.65
N LEU A 230 9.97 11.34 23.50
CA LEU A 230 9.05 11.44 22.36
C LEU A 230 8.70 10.08 21.75
N THR A 231 9.69 9.18 21.66
CA THR A 231 9.50 7.85 21.06
C THR A 231 9.03 6.80 22.08
N TYR A 232 9.03 7.12 23.38
CA TYR A 232 8.66 6.21 24.46
C TYR A 232 7.35 5.42 24.26
N PRO A 233 6.19 6.05 23.95
CA PRO A 233 4.94 5.31 23.79
C PRO A 233 4.99 4.32 22.61
N PHE A 234 5.82 4.58 21.61
CA PHE A 234 6.01 3.69 20.47
C PHE A 234 7.00 2.57 20.79
N ARG A 235 8.08 2.88 21.52
CA ARG A 235 9.05 1.91 22.04
C ARG A 235 8.40 0.87 22.93
N VAL A 236 7.51 1.31 23.83
CA VAL A 236 6.72 0.42 24.69
C VAL A 236 6.00 -0.67 23.87
N MET A 237 5.51 -0.35 22.68
CA MET A 237 4.82 -1.30 21.83
C MET A 237 5.76 -2.24 21.05
N ILE A 238 7.03 -1.85 20.86
CA ILE A 238 8.05 -2.64 20.15
C ILE A 238 8.83 -3.57 21.09
N ARG A 239 9.13 -3.13 22.32
CA ARG A 239 9.92 -3.88 23.32
C ARG A 239 9.50 -5.35 23.49
N PRO A 240 8.20 -5.71 23.55
CA PRO A 240 7.79 -7.10 23.65
C PRO A 240 8.20 -7.95 22.44
N LEU A 241 8.34 -7.37 21.24
CA LEU A 241 8.69 -8.11 20.02
C LEU A 241 10.17 -8.47 19.96
N ILE A 242 11.02 -7.67 20.61
CA ILE A 242 12.49 -7.82 20.62
C ILE A 242 13.02 -8.43 21.93
N ALA A 243 12.14 -8.81 22.84
CA ALA A 243 12.53 -9.34 24.15
C ALA A 243 13.25 -10.70 24.03
N ASN A 244 14.38 -10.83 24.72
CA ASN A 244 15.25 -12.01 24.64
C ASN A 244 14.92 -13.12 25.66
N SER A 245 14.04 -12.86 26.63
CA SER A 245 13.63 -13.85 27.63
C SER A 245 12.15 -13.69 27.99
N VAL A 246 11.53 -14.75 28.52
CA VAL A 246 10.11 -14.73 28.94
C VAL A 246 9.88 -13.67 30.04
N ALA A 247 10.82 -13.51 30.97
CA ALA A 247 10.74 -12.50 32.03
C ALA A 247 10.84 -11.07 31.46
N ALA A 248 11.79 -10.82 30.55
CA ALA A 248 11.93 -9.53 29.88
C ALA A 248 10.68 -9.21 29.02
N TRP A 249 10.13 -10.22 28.35
CA TRP A 249 8.90 -10.12 27.58
C TRP A 249 7.70 -9.76 28.47
N ALA A 250 7.52 -10.43 29.60
CA ALA A 250 6.42 -10.15 30.53
C ALA A 250 6.49 -8.72 31.08
N ASN A 251 7.69 -8.25 31.46
CA ASN A 251 7.91 -6.87 31.92
C ASN A 251 7.64 -5.84 30.82
N ALA A 252 8.03 -6.13 29.58
CA ALA A 252 7.76 -5.25 28.44
C ALA A 252 6.28 -5.25 28.03
N LEU A 253 5.57 -6.35 28.23
CA LEU A 253 4.18 -6.52 27.81
C LEU A 253 3.22 -5.67 28.65
N TRP A 254 3.45 -5.54 29.95
CA TRP A 254 2.55 -4.80 30.85
C TRP A 254 2.31 -3.35 30.39
N PRO A 255 3.33 -2.52 30.12
CA PRO A 255 3.11 -1.18 29.60
C PRO A 255 2.39 -1.14 28.24
N ALA A 256 2.65 -2.13 27.37
CA ALA A 256 1.97 -2.23 26.06
C ALA A 256 0.48 -2.57 26.23
N LEU A 257 0.14 -3.45 27.17
CA LEU A 257 -1.25 -3.75 27.54
C LEU A 257 -1.94 -2.54 28.18
N THR A 258 -1.24 -1.77 29.01
CA THR A 258 -1.79 -0.52 29.56
C THR A 258 -2.15 0.44 28.44
N LEU A 259 -1.27 0.65 27.46
CA LEU A 259 -1.58 1.47 26.29
C LEU A 259 -2.77 0.94 25.49
N LEU A 260 -2.85 -0.37 25.28
CA LEU A 260 -4.01 -1.00 24.62
C LEU A 260 -5.32 -0.70 25.37
N VAL A 261 -5.33 -0.88 26.69
CA VAL A 261 -6.50 -0.64 27.54
C VAL A 261 -6.90 0.84 27.53
N LEU A 262 -5.93 1.76 27.58
CA LEU A 262 -6.20 3.20 27.45
C LEU A 262 -6.87 3.54 26.11
N HIS A 263 -6.38 2.95 25.01
CA HIS A 263 -7.01 3.12 23.69
C HIS A 263 -8.41 2.50 23.62
N TYR A 264 -8.63 1.35 24.26
CA TYR A 264 -9.95 0.74 24.36
C TYR A 264 -10.94 1.66 25.11
N ILE A 265 -10.53 2.17 26.28
CA ILE A 265 -11.34 3.09 27.09
C ILE A 265 -11.66 4.36 26.29
N TRP A 266 -10.67 4.92 25.59
CA TRP A 266 -10.86 6.09 24.73
C TRP A 266 -11.91 5.84 23.64
N VAL A 267 -11.82 4.73 22.92
CA VAL A 267 -12.78 4.37 21.86
C VAL A 267 -14.18 4.17 22.41
N VAL A 268 -14.34 3.44 23.52
CA VAL A 268 -15.65 3.16 24.12
C VAL A 268 -16.29 4.39 24.76
N ARG A 269 -15.50 5.37 25.23
CA ARG A 269 -16.02 6.63 25.80
C ARG A 269 -16.39 7.69 24.75
N SER A 270 -16.01 7.51 23.49
CA SER A 270 -16.24 8.49 22.41
C SER A 270 -17.66 8.44 21.82
N ASP A 271 -18.67 8.24 22.68
CA ASP A 271 -20.04 7.82 22.35
C ASP A 271 -20.79 8.76 21.36
N THR A 272 -20.57 10.08 21.38
CA THR A 272 -21.29 11.06 20.54
C THR A 272 -20.87 11.05 19.07
N ALA A 273 -19.57 10.96 18.80
CA ALA A 273 -19.03 10.92 17.43
C ALA A 273 -19.37 9.61 16.69
N PHE A 274 -19.71 8.55 17.43
CA PHE A 274 -20.19 7.29 16.86
C PHE A 274 -21.62 7.43 16.29
N GLU A 275 -22.49 8.18 16.97
CA GLU A 275 -23.87 8.40 16.50
C GLU A 275 -23.90 9.16 15.18
N GLU A 276 -23.14 10.25 15.10
CA GLU A 276 -22.99 11.07 13.90
C GLU A 276 -22.41 10.24 12.74
N ALA A 277 -21.38 9.43 13.01
CA ALA A 277 -20.77 8.56 12.01
C ALA A 277 -21.71 7.45 11.52
N ALA A 278 -22.46 6.82 12.43
CA ALA A 278 -23.43 5.78 12.08
C ALA A 278 -24.65 6.36 11.34
N ALA A 279 -25.14 7.53 11.77
CA ALA A 279 -26.23 8.26 11.13
C ALA A 279 -25.84 8.73 9.72
N ALA A 280 -24.63 9.30 9.55
CA ALA A 280 -24.14 9.75 8.24
C ALA A 280 -23.97 8.58 7.25
N VAL A 281 -23.51 7.41 7.70
CA VAL A 281 -23.40 6.21 6.86
C VAL A 281 -24.78 5.65 6.49
N SER A 282 -25.73 5.64 7.43
CA SER A 282 -27.12 5.26 7.18
C SER A 282 -27.82 6.24 6.23
N LEU A 283 -27.57 7.56 6.35
CA LEU A 283 -28.12 8.61 5.50
C LEU A 283 -27.58 8.53 4.06
N GLN A 284 -26.26 8.39 3.89
CA GLN A 284 -25.65 8.19 2.55
C GLN A 284 -26.22 6.94 1.87
N LYS A 285 -26.55 5.92 2.65
CA LYS A 285 -27.14 4.69 2.12
C LYS A 285 -28.64 4.83 1.83
N ALA A 286 -29.40 5.50 2.69
CA ALA A 286 -30.79 5.86 2.42
C ALA A 286 -30.89 6.66 1.11
N GLN A 287 -29.96 7.58 0.87
CA GLN A 287 -29.83 8.33 -0.39
C GLN A 287 -29.46 7.43 -1.58
N SER A 288 -28.60 6.43 -1.40
CA SER A 288 -28.25 5.47 -2.46
C SER A 288 -29.39 4.48 -2.81
N LEU A 289 -30.25 4.19 -1.83
CA LEU A 289 -31.41 3.31 -1.99
C LEU A 289 -32.63 4.08 -2.51
N SER A 290 -32.84 5.32 -2.08
CA SER A 290 -33.87 6.22 -2.62
C SER A 290 -33.57 6.58 -4.08
N GLY A 291 -32.31 6.74 -4.46
CA GLY A 291 -31.89 6.88 -5.87
C GLY A 291 -32.20 5.66 -6.75
N ARG A 292 -32.48 4.49 -6.16
CA ARG A 292 -32.94 3.27 -6.85
C ARG A 292 -34.45 3.10 -6.82
N ALA A 293 -35.13 3.61 -5.79
CA ALA A 293 -36.57 3.45 -5.59
C ALA A 293 -37.43 4.60 -6.16
N GLY A 294 -36.84 5.76 -6.47
CA GLY A 294 -37.56 6.90 -7.04
C GLY A 294 -36.78 7.58 -8.15
N ARG A 295 -37.18 7.32 -9.40
CA ARG A 295 -36.83 8.18 -10.56
C ARG A 295 -37.60 9.49 -10.48
N THR A 296 -37.28 10.33 -9.51
CA THR A 296 -37.64 11.75 -9.53
C THR A 296 -36.41 12.56 -9.19
N ASN A 297 -36.00 13.34 -10.19
CA ASN A 297 -34.99 14.40 -10.18
C ASN A 297 -34.78 15.08 -8.80
N THR A 298 -33.98 14.45 -7.95
CA THR A 298 -33.31 15.16 -6.87
C THR A 298 -32.01 15.64 -7.48
N SER A 299 -31.96 16.93 -7.81
CA SER A 299 -30.73 17.58 -8.23
C SER A 299 -29.70 17.36 -7.12
N LEU A 300 -28.76 16.45 -7.37
CA LEU A 300 -27.53 16.39 -6.61
C LEU A 300 -26.97 17.80 -6.66
N ALA A 301 -26.87 18.46 -5.50
CA ALA A 301 -26.19 19.75 -5.40
C ALA A 301 -24.90 19.63 -6.21
N PRO A 302 -24.67 20.47 -7.22
CA PRO A 302 -23.62 20.25 -8.19
C PRO A 302 -22.31 20.13 -7.42
N ALA A 303 -21.76 18.92 -7.38
CA ALA A 303 -20.47 18.69 -6.76
C ALA A 303 -19.53 19.67 -7.44
N ARG A 304 -18.95 20.62 -6.68
CA ARG A 304 -18.07 21.67 -7.23
C ARG A 304 -17.06 21.00 -8.16
N VAL A 305 -17.31 21.10 -9.46
CA VAL A 305 -16.51 20.42 -10.48
C VAL A 305 -15.26 21.27 -10.61
N THR A 306 -14.18 20.85 -9.96
CA THR A 306 -12.88 21.46 -10.21
C THR A 306 -12.52 21.23 -11.67
N PRO A 307 -12.11 22.29 -12.40
CA PRO A 307 -11.73 22.15 -13.80
C PRO A 307 -10.62 21.10 -13.92
N PRO A 308 -10.68 20.21 -14.93
CA PRO A 308 -9.63 19.21 -15.13
C PRO A 308 -8.32 19.92 -15.53
N LEU A 309 -7.18 19.38 -15.05
CA LEU A 309 -5.86 19.91 -15.39
C LEU A 309 -5.55 19.76 -16.89
N LEU A 310 -6.05 18.69 -17.50
CA LEU A 310 -5.95 18.41 -18.93
C LEU A 310 -7.32 18.66 -19.55
N ARG A 311 -7.42 19.59 -20.50
CA ARG A 311 -8.66 19.79 -21.27
C ARG A 311 -8.69 18.82 -22.44
N LEU A 312 -9.80 18.13 -22.62
CA LEU A 312 -10.01 17.28 -23.78
C LEU A 312 -10.49 18.15 -24.96
N ALA A 313 -9.86 17.99 -26.12
CA ALA A 313 -10.33 18.63 -27.34
C ALA A 313 -11.67 18.00 -27.79
N PRO A 314 -12.61 18.78 -28.37
CA PRO A 314 -13.89 18.24 -28.86
C PRO A 314 -13.75 17.23 -29.99
N GLN A 315 -12.62 17.24 -30.70
CA GLN A 315 -12.30 16.37 -31.83
C GLN A 315 -10.95 15.69 -31.56
N GLY A 316 -10.78 14.45 -32.00
CA GLY A 316 -9.53 13.71 -31.85
C GLY A 316 -9.71 12.20 -31.86
N TRP A 317 -8.65 11.49 -31.49
CA TRP A 317 -8.67 10.04 -31.35
C TRP A 317 -9.71 9.61 -30.29
N PRO A 318 -10.77 8.87 -30.64
CA PRO A 318 -11.87 8.58 -29.71
C PRO A 318 -11.44 7.79 -28.47
N ALA A 319 -10.52 6.84 -28.62
CA ALA A 319 -9.92 6.11 -27.50
C ALA A 319 -9.05 7.02 -26.60
N GLY A 320 -8.59 8.16 -27.11
CA GLY A 320 -7.95 9.22 -26.32
C GLY A 320 -8.88 9.80 -25.24
N ALA A 321 -10.20 9.77 -25.45
CA ALA A 321 -11.17 10.18 -24.41
C ALA A 321 -11.19 9.20 -23.23
N ILE A 322 -10.99 7.90 -23.47
CA ILE A 322 -10.87 6.87 -22.44
C ILE A 322 -9.58 7.06 -21.64
N LEU A 323 -8.46 7.26 -22.35
CA LEU A 323 -7.17 7.60 -21.75
C LEU A 323 -7.29 8.85 -20.86
N TRP A 324 -7.89 9.92 -21.40
CA TRP A 324 -8.13 11.17 -20.69
C TRP A 324 -9.00 10.97 -19.45
N LYS A 325 -10.12 10.24 -19.56
CA LYS A 325 -11.01 9.91 -18.44
C LYS A 325 -10.22 9.28 -17.30
N ASN A 326 -9.37 8.29 -17.60
CA ASN A 326 -8.58 7.58 -16.59
C ASN A 326 -7.49 8.46 -15.96
N LEU A 327 -6.79 9.28 -16.75
CA LEU A 327 -5.79 10.22 -16.23
C LEU A 327 -6.44 11.29 -15.33
N VAL A 328 -7.61 11.81 -15.75
CA VAL A 328 -8.33 12.84 -15.00
C VAL A 328 -8.97 12.28 -13.73
N ALA A 329 -9.43 11.02 -13.74
CA ALA A 329 -9.98 10.37 -12.55
C ALA A 329 -8.96 10.36 -11.39
N VAL A 330 -7.69 10.10 -11.68
CA VAL A 330 -6.63 10.10 -10.67
C VAL A 330 -6.29 11.52 -10.23
N THR A 331 -6.12 12.47 -11.17
CA THR A 331 -5.76 13.86 -10.84
C THR A 331 -6.83 14.61 -10.07
N ARG A 332 -8.11 14.23 -10.22
CA ARG A 332 -9.23 14.79 -9.42
C ARG A 332 -9.25 14.27 -7.98
N THR A 333 -8.53 13.20 -7.67
CA THR A 333 -8.47 12.67 -6.31
C THR A 333 -7.56 13.54 -5.46
N ARG A 334 -8.07 14.13 -4.36
CA ARG A 334 -7.29 14.97 -3.42
C ARG A 334 -6.01 14.29 -2.89
N ARG A 335 -5.97 12.95 -2.92
CA ARG A 335 -4.80 12.13 -2.55
C ARG A 335 -3.62 12.31 -3.51
N LEU A 336 -3.87 12.40 -4.82
CA LEU A 336 -2.80 12.56 -5.80
C LEU A 336 -2.11 13.92 -5.64
N ARG A 337 -2.88 15.01 -5.50
CA ARG A 337 -2.29 16.34 -5.26
C ARG A 337 -1.40 16.36 -4.02
N LYS A 338 -1.82 15.69 -2.95
CA LYS A 338 -1.00 15.57 -1.73
C LYS A 338 0.24 14.70 -1.95
N ALA A 339 0.11 13.57 -2.66
CA ALA A 339 1.24 12.71 -2.98
C ALA A 339 2.26 13.40 -3.89
N ALA A 340 1.80 14.13 -4.92
CA ALA A 340 2.65 14.92 -5.80
C ALA A 340 3.37 16.03 -5.05
N LEU A 341 2.67 16.77 -4.16
CA LEU A 341 3.29 17.78 -3.30
C LEU A 341 4.31 17.16 -2.33
N ALA A 342 4.03 15.97 -1.79
CA ALA A 342 4.96 15.26 -0.92
C ALA A 342 6.22 14.77 -1.68
N LEU A 343 6.05 14.27 -2.90
CA LEU A 343 7.18 13.87 -3.76
C LEU A 343 8.02 15.08 -4.19
N LEU A 344 7.37 16.19 -4.59
CA LEU A 344 8.06 17.44 -4.95
C LEU A 344 8.77 18.05 -3.74
N GLY A 345 8.09 18.15 -2.60
CA GLY A 345 8.69 18.66 -1.36
C GLY A 345 9.82 17.78 -0.86
N GLY A 346 9.63 16.46 -0.86
CA GLY A 346 10.67 15.50 -0.50
C GLY A 346 11.87 15.56 -1.44
N GLY A 347 11.64 15.63 -2.75
CA GLY A 347 12.70 15.78 -3.75
C GLY A 347 13.48 17.09 -3.60
N ALA A 348 12.80 18.20 -3.31
CA ALA A 348 13.46 19.49 -3.07
C ALA A 348 14.33 19.46 -1.80
N ILE A 349 13.83 18.87 -0.71
CA ILE A 349 14.60 18.69 0.54
C ILE A 349 15.81 17.80 0.29
N VAL A 350 15.63 16.67 -0.40
CA VAL A 350 16.72 15.74 -0.72
C VAL A 350 17.77 16.40 -1.62
N ALA A 351 17.36 17.19 -2.61
CA ALA A 351 18.29 17.94 -3.46
C ALA A 351 19.03 19.06 -2.71
N MET A 352 18.43 19.65 -1.68
CA MET A 352 19.13 20.60 -0.80
C MET A 352 20.16 19.90 0.08
N LEU A 353 19.84 18.71 0.58
CA LEU A 353 20.73 17.89 1.42
C LEU A 353 21.83 17.19 0.63
N SER A 354 21.69 17.02 -0.69
CA SER A 354 22.65 16.30 -1.53
C SER A 354 23.93 17.06 -1.84
N PHE A 355 24.01 18.35 -1.46
CA PHE A 355 25.24 19.15 -1.63
C PHE A 355 26.30 18.86 -0.55
N GLU A 356 25.93 18.09 0.49
CA GLU A 356 26.88 17.54 1.45
C GLU A 356 27.42 16.20 0.92
N PRO A 357 28.73 16.08 0.60
CA PRO A 357 29.29 14.87 0.00
C PRO A 357 29.09 13.59 0.84
N GLU A 358 28.99 13.76 2.17
CA GLU A 358 28.78 12.69 3.17
C GLU A 358 27.37 12.76 3.82
N GLY A 359 26.41 13.37 3.12
CA GLY A 359 25.05 13.58 3.65
C GLY A 359 24.25 12.28 3.85
N MET A 360 24.34 11.69 5.05
CA MET A 360 23.66 10.42 5.39
C MET A 360 22.14 10.44 5.12
N LEU A 361 21.44 11.56 5.35
CA LEU A 361 19.99 11.65 5.09
C LEU A 361 19.66 11.57 3.60
N ALA A 362 20.49 12.19 2.76
CA ALA A 362 20.34 12.11 1.31
C ALA A 362 20.57 10.66 0.86
N GLU A 363 21.62 10.00 1.35
CA GLU A 363 21.89 8.60 1.04
C GLU A 363 20.73 7.66 1.42
N ILE A 364 20.22 7.76 2.66
CA ILE A 364 19.07 6.96 3.11
C ILE A 364 17.85 7.21 2.23
N ALA A 365 17.55 8.47 1.92
CA ALA A 365 16.43 8.83 1.05
C ALA A 365 16.61 8.28 -0.37
N GLY A 366 17.83 8.32 -0.90
CA GLY A 366 18.19 7.80 -2.21
C GLY A 366 18.00 6.28 -2.30
N TRP A 367 18.54 5.52 -1.36
CA TRP A 367 18.35 4.06 -1.30
C TRP A 367 16.90 3.66 -1.12
N PHE A 368 16.16 4.40 -0.28
CA PHE A 368 14.74 4.17 -0.08
C PHE A 368 13.96 4.41 -1.37
N ALA A 369 14.28 5.48 -2.11
CA ALA A 369 13.65 5.80 -3.38
C ALA A 369 13.96 4.76 -4.48
N ILE A 370 15.21 4.28 -4.60
CA ILE A 370 15.59 3.18 -5.50
C ILE A 370 14.80 1.90 -5.16
N THR A 371 14.81 1.53 -3.88
CA THR A 371 14.12 0.31 -3.40
C THR A 371 12.63 0.37 -3.70
N TRP A 372 11.99 1.51 -3.47
CA TRP A 372 10.57 1.69 -3.79
C TRP A 372 10.29 1.75 -5.29
N ALA A 373 11.16 2.36 -6.10
CA ALA A 373 11.02 2.37 -7.55
C ALA A 373 11.07 0.94 -8.11
N ALA A 374 12.01 0.11 -7.63
CA ALA A 374 12.13 -1.29 -7.97
C ALA A 374 10.92 -2.10 -7.50
N ALA A 375 10.49 -1.92 -6.23
CA ALA A 375 9.30 -2.58 -5.69
C ALA A 375 8.03 -2.22 -6.48
N MET A 376 7.92 -0.99 -6.96
CA MET A 376 6.81 -0.53 -7.81
C MET A 376 6.80 -1.22 -9.18
N GLY A 377 7.91 -1.77 -9.68
CA GLY A 377 7.91 -2.57 -10.91
C GLY A 377 7.10 -3.86 -10.77
N VAL A 378 7.09 -4.44 -9.57
CA VAL A 378 6.36 -5.69 -9.27
C VAL A 378 4.97 -5.40 -8.67
N ILE A 379 4.91 -4.53 -7.68
CA ILE A 379 3.71 -4.27 -6.88
C ILE A 379 2.84 -3.18 -7.52
N GLY A 380 3.45 -2.25 -8.25
CA GLY A 380 2.77 -1.09 -8.84
C GLY A 380 1.59 -1.43 -9.73
N PRO A 381 1.70 -2.40 -10.67
CA PRO A 381 0.57 -2.81 -11.52
C PRO A 381 -0.62 -3.37 -10.74
N GLN A 382 -0.41 -3.90 -9.53
CA GLN A 382 -1.51 -4.38 -8.67
C GLN A 382 -2.23 -3.26 -7.91
N TRP A 383 -1.55 -2.13 -7.67
CA TRP A 383 -2.03 -1.02 -6.86
C TRP A 383 -2.64 0.11 -7.69
N VAL A 384 -2.01 0.43 -8.82
CA VAL A 384 -2.51 1.41 -9.78
C VAL A 384 -3.60 0.74 -10.61
N ARG A 385 -4.85 1.18 -10.45
CA ARG A 385 -6.07 0.52 -11.01
C ARG A 385 -7.01 1.49 -11.73
N ASN A 386 -6.46 2.49 -12.41
CA ASN A 386 -7.21 3.39 -13.29
C ASN A 386 -7.22 2.83 -14.72
N ASP A 387 -7.61 1.57 -14.83
CA ASP A 387 -7.68 0.78 -16.07
C ASP A 387 -8.97 -0.06 -16.08
N LEU A 388 -9.04 -0.98 -17.05
CA LEU A 388 -10.18 -1.82 -17.34
C LEU A 388 -10.68 -2.59 -16.09
N ARG A 389 -9.82 -2.93 -15.12
CA ARG A 389 -10.23 -3.59 -13.87
C ARG A 389 -11.26 -2.81 -13.06
N GLY A 390 -11.18 -1.48 -13.09
CA GLY A 390 -12.16 -0.61 -12.47
C GLY A 390 -13.47 -0.54 -13.26
N ASP A 391 -13.36 -0.61 -14.58
CA ASP A 391 -14.45 -0.33 -15.52
C ASP A 391 -15.15 -1.57 -16.08
N LEU A 392 -14.64 -2.78 -15.82
CA LEU A 392 -15.31 -4.04 -16.19
C LEU A 392 -16.72 -4.14 -15.57
N MET A 393 -16.97 -3.52 -14.43
CA MET A 393 -18.31 -3.43 -13.84
C MET A 393 -19.32 -2.63 -14.70
N LYS A 394 -18.83 -1.93 -15.73
CA LYS A 394 -19.60 -1.15 -16.70
C LYS A 394 -19.37 -1.67 -18.12
N LEU A 395 -19.10 -2.97 -18.28
CA LEU A 395 -18.78 -3.58 -19.56
C LEU A 395 -19.84 -3.29 -20.64
N ASP A 396 -21.13 -3.30 -20.28
CA ASP A 396 -22.24 -2.97 -21.20
C ASP A 396 -22.09 -1.57 -21.80
N LEU A 397 -21.71 -0.60 -20.98
CA LEU A 397 -21.48 0.77 -21.43
C LEU A 397 -20.25 0.85 -22.32
N LEU A 398 -19.15 0.20 -21.94
CA LEU A 398 -17.92 0.20 -22.75
C LEU A 398 -18.13 -0.44 -24.13
N ARG A 399 -18.92 -1.52 -24.21
CA ARG A 399 -19.26 -2.20 -25.47
C ARG A 399 -20.25 -1.42 -26.32
N SER A 400 -21.02 -0.51 -25.73
CA SER A 400 -21.89 0.39 -26.49
C SER A 400 -21.13 1.46 -27.28
N TYR A 401 -19.83 1.67 -26.98
CA TYR A 401 -19.02 2.64 -27.70
C TYR A 401 -18.68 2.12 -29.10
N PRO A 402 -18.71 2.98 -30.15
CA PRO A 402 -18.39 2.60 -31.52
C PRO A 402 -16.87 2.48 -31.72
N LEU A 403 -16.20 1.68 -30.88
CA LEU A 403 -14.76 1.49 -30.85
C LEU A 403 -14.42 0.00 -30.94
N ARG A 404 -13.30 -0.30 -31.61
CA ARG A 404 -12.73 -1.64 -31.61
C ARG A 404 -12.19 -1.98 -30.21
N GLY A 405 -12.31 -3.24 -29.80
CA GLY A 405 -11.90 -3.70 -28.47
C GLY A 405 -10.42 -3.44 -28.19
N TRP A 406 -9.55 -3.60 -29.18
CA TRP A 406 -8.12 -3.30 -29.03
C TRP A 406 -7.87 -1.83 -28.66
N SER A 407 -8.66 -0.90 -29.22
CA SER A 407 -8.54 0.54 -28.95
C SER A 407 -8.97 0.90 -27.52
N VAL A 408 -9.97 0.18 -26.98
CA VAL A 408 -10.39 0.32 -25.58
C VAL A 408 -9.30 -0.23 -24.66
N VAL A 409 -8.80 -1.44 -24.94
CA VAL A 409 -7.77 -2.09 -24.11
C VAL A 409 -6.49 -1.27 -24.02
N ILE A 410 -5.96 -0.76 -25.14
CA ILE A 410 -4.74 0.06 -25.12
C ILE A 410 -4.95 1.38 -24.38
N ALA A 411 -6.09 2.05 -24.56
CA ALA A 411 -6.37 3.31 -23.88
C ALA A 411 -6.49 3.13 -22.36
N GLU A 412 -7.16 2.07 -21.92
CA GLU A 412 -7.30 1.69 -20.51
C GLU A 412 -5.94 1.34 -19.88
N ALA A 413 -5.15 0.49 -20.54
CA ALA A 413 -3.84 0.05 -20.04
C ALA A 413 -2.80 1.18 -20.02
N THR A 414 -2.76 2.01 -21.06
CA THR A 414 -1.80 3.12 -21.18
C THR A 414 -2.00 4.16 -20.08
N ALA A 415 -3.24 4.42 -19.66
CA ALA A 415 -3.51 5.39 -18.59
C ALA A 415 -2.85 4.99 -17.26
N SER A 416 -2.94 3.71 -16.89
CA SER A 416 -2.31 3.19 -15.68
C SER A 416 -0.80 3.06 -15.85
N ALA A 417 -0.31 2.66 -17.02
CA ALA A 417 1.11 2.52 -17.32
C ALA A 417 1.83 3.88 -17.23
N LEU A 418 1.25 4.94 -17.80
CA LEU A 418 1.80 6.30 -17.72
C LEU A 418 1.87 6.79 -16.27
N LEU A 419 0.81 6.59 -15.49
CA LEU A 419 0.79 7.00 -14.09
C LEU A 419 1.87 6.28 -13.27
N LEU A 420 1.98 4.95 -13.43
CA LEU A 420 3.00 4.17 -12.75
C LEU A 420 4.41 4.61 -13.16
N THR A 421 4.62 4.87 -14.45
CA THR A 421 5.89 5.36 -14.99
C THR A 421 6.28 6.70 -14.40
N VAL A 422 5.34 7.66 -14.32
CA VAL A 422 5.60 8.97 -13.68
C VAL A 422 5.97 8.81 -12.21
N ILE A 423 5.31 7.91 -11.48
CA ILE A 423 5.64 7.64 -10.07
C ILE A 423 7.06 7.07 -9.94
N GLN A 424 7.40 6.06 -10.74
CA GLN A 424 8.73 5.44 -10.71
C GLN A 424 9.82 6.41 -11.13
N LEU A 425 9.63 7.17 -12.21
CA LEU A 425 10.60 8.17 -12.65
C LEU A 425 10.77 9.29 -11.63
N SER A 426 9.70 9.69 -10.92
CA SER A 426 9.82 10.65 -9.81
C SER A 426 10.68 10.10 -8.68
N LEU A 427 10.50 8.83 -8.30
CA LEU A 427 11.33 8.19 -7.27
C LEU A 427 12.79 8.05 -7.72
N LEU A 428 13.03 7.64 -8.97
CA LEU A 428 14.38 7.55 -9.52
C LEU A 428 15.05 8.92 -9.65
N LEU A 429 14.29 9.97 -9.96
CA LEU A 429 14.80 11.34 -9.97
C LEU A 429 15.18 11.79 -8.56
N ILE A 430 14.35 11.50 -7.55
CA ILE A 430 14.68 11.78 -6.15
C ILE A 430 15.97 11.05 -5.76
N ALA A 431 16.11 9.77 -6.14
CA ALA A 431 17.33 9.02 -5.88
C ALA A 431 18.56 9.62 -6.58
N TYR A 432 18.42 9.98 -7.85
CA TYR A 432 19.49 10.62 -8.62
C TYR A 432 19.94 11.93 -7.97
N LEU A 433 18.98 12.77 -7.56
CA LEU A 433 19.27 14.01 -6.84
C LEU A 433 19.95 13.74 -5.50
N ALA A 434 19.49 12.73 -4.75
CA ALA A 434 20.04 12.36 -3.45
C ALA A 434 21.54 12.01 -3.52
N PHE A 435 21.94 11.33 -4.59
CA PHE A 435 23.33 10.93 -4.82
C PHE A 435 24.10 11.91 -5.71
N LEU A 436 23.57 13.10 -6.02
CA LEU A 436 24.19 13.98 -7.01
C LEU A 436 25.60 14.44 -6.58
N GLY A 437 25.77 14.79 -5.30
CA GLY A 437 27.05 15.22 -4.71
C GLY A 437 27.84 14.12 -4.00
N ASN A 438 27.40 12.86 -4.07
CA ASN A 438 28.07 11.75 -3.38
C ASN A 438 29.18 11.15 -4.26
N ASP A 439 30.43 11.39 -3.85
CA ASP A 439 31.66 10.97 -4.54
C ASP A 439 32.01 9.49 -4.34
N PHE A 440 31.53 8.87 -3.25
CA PHE A 440 31.83 7.47 -2.90
C PHE A 440 30.84 6.47 -3.49
N MET A 441 29.67 6.93 -3.92
CA MET A 441 28.62 6.07 -4.42
C MET A 441 29.03 5.39 -5.73
N VAL A 442 28.69 4.11 -5.89
CA VAL A 442 28.94 3.32 -7.11
C VAL A 442 27.58 2.86 -7.62
N PRO A 443 27.25 3.05 -8.92
CA PRO A 443 28.09 3.48 -10.05
C PRO A 443 28.50 4.97 -10.03
N ALA A 444 29.46 5.40 -10.85
CA ALA A 444 29.89 6.80 -10.95
C ALA A 444 28.77 7.70 -11.51
N LEU A 445 28.85 9.03 -11.31
CA LEU A 445 27.80 9.98 -11.75
C LEU A 445 27.41 9.79 -13.22
N ARG A 446 28.39 9.64 -14.12
CA ARG A 446 28.14 9.36 -15.54
C ARG A 446 27.25 8.14 -15.75
N ASP A 447 27.54 7.04 -15.05
CA ASP A 447 26.79 5.79 -15.16
C ASP A 447 25.41 5.92 -14.53
N ARG A 448 25.27 6.66 -13.42
CA ARG A 448 23.97 6.99 -12.81
C ARG A 448 23.09 7.77 -13.79
N SER A 449 23.64 8.74 -14.50
CA SER A 449 22.90 9.51 -15.52
C SER A 449 22.47 8.64 -16.69
N LEU A 450 23.32 7.69 -17.13
CA LEU A 450 22.98 6.73 -18.16
C LEU A 450 21.89 5.75 -17.70
N LEU A 451 21.94 5.28 -16.46
CA LEU A 451 20.90 4.44 -15.86
C LEU A 451 19.56 5.18 -15.75
N LEU A 452 19.58 6.46 -15.37
CA LEU A 452 18.38 7.29 -15.35
C LEU A 452 17.80 7.45 -16.76
N LEU A 453 18.64 7.75 -17.76
CA LEU A 453 18.21 7.85 -19.16
C LEU A 453 17.64 6.53 -19.68
N ALA A 454 18.27 5.40 -19.36
CA ALA A 454 17.76 4.08 -19.68
C ALA A 454 16.40 3.82 -19.02
N ALA A 455 16.22 4.25 -17.76
CA ALA A 455 14.93 4.15 -17.07
C ALA A 455 13.84 4.97 -17.78
N PHE A 456 14.15 6.18 -18.25
CA PHE A 456 13.23 6.99 -19.06
C PHE A 456 12.82 6.29 -20.36
N ALA A 457 13.75 5.59 -21.01
CA ALA A 457 13.49 4.88 -22.26
C ALA A 457 12.66 3.60 -22.06
N PHE A 458 13.05 2.73 -21.12
CA PHE A 458 12.51 1.38 -21.02
C PHE A 458 11.32 1.23 -20.07
N LEU A 459 11.24 2.00 -18.97
CA LEU A 459 10.16 1.87 -17.98
C LEU A 459 8.75 2.02 -18.57
N PRO A 460 8.46 2.98 -19.49
CA PRO A 460 7.14 3.08 -20.08
C PRO A 460 6.68 1.76 -20.74
N GLY A 461 7.58 1.09 -21.47
CA GLY A 461 7.30 -0.18 -22.12
C GLY A 461 7.10 -1.32 -21.12
N VAL A 462 7.97 -1.42 -20.11
CA VAL A 462 7.88 -2.45 -19.06
C VAL A 462 6.55 -2.32 -18.30
N ASN A 463 6.19 -1.09 -17.95
CA ASN A 463 4.93 -0.81 -17.26
C ASN A 463 3.71 -1.07 -18.14
N LEU A 464 3.78 -0.79 -19.44
CA LEU A 464 2.69 -1.11 -20.36
C LEU A 464 2.45 -2.62 -20.42
N LEU A 465 3.50 -3.42 -20.63
CA LEU A 465 3.41 -4.88 -20.61
C LEU A 465 2.85 -5.39 -19.27
N GLY A 466 3.33 -4.83 -18.15
CA GLY A 466 2.83 -5.14 -16.82
C GLY A 466 1.33 -4.85 -16.65
N MET A 467 0.86 -3.70 -17.14
CA MET A 467 -0.56 -3.35 -17.11
C MET A 467 -1.39 -4.23 -18.03
N LEU A 468 -0.88 -4.62 -19.20
CA LEU A 468 -1.57 -5.54 -20.10
C LEU A 468 -1.76 -6.92 -19.47
N ILE A 469 -0.77 -7.45 -18.74
CA ILE A 469 -0.93 -8.70 -17.97
C ILE A 469 -2.06 -8.56 -16.94
N GLN A 470 -2.10 -7.46 -16.18
CA GLN A 470 -3.11 -7.25 -15.15
C GLN A 470 -4.52 -7.06 -15.72
N ASN A 471 -4.65 -6.36 -16.84
CA ASN A 471 -5.93 -6.19 -17.55
C ASN A 471 -6.38 -7.49 -18.22
N GLY A 472 -5.45 -8.26 -18.78
CA GLY A 472 -5.71 -9.58 -19.33
C GLY A 472 -6.19 -10.56 -18.27
N ALA A 473 -5.55 -10.58 -17.10
CA ALA A 473 -6.00 -11.39 -15.97
C ALA A 473 -7.44 -11.05 -15.55
N ALA A 474 -7.82 -9.78 -15.62
CA ALA A 474 -9.16 -9.33 -15.27
C ALA A 474 -10.22 -9.73 -16.29
N LEU A 475 -9.88 -9.73 -17.58
CA LEU A 475 -10.75 -10.17 -18.67
C LEU A 475 -10.94 -11.69 -18.69
N LEU A 476 -9.84 -12.44 -18.57
CA LEU A 476 -9.84 -13.90 -18.68
C LEU A 476 -10.32 -14.58 -17.40
N TYR A 477 -9.98 -13.99 -16.24
CA TYR A 477 -10.25 -14.56 -14.93
C TYR A 477 -10.89 -13.52 -13.99
N PRO A 478 -12.07 -12.95 -14.32
CA PRO A 478 -12.72 -11.90 -13.54
C PRO A 478 -13.03 -12.32 -12.10
N ALA A 479 -13.23 -13.62 -11.84
CA ALA A 479 -13.45 -14.16 -10.51
C ALA A 479 -12.19 -14.17 -9.60
N TRP A 480 -11.00 -14.02 -10.18
CA TRP A 480 -9.71 -14.04 -9.47
C TRP A 480 -9.15 -12.63 -9.24
N VAL A 481 -9.66 -11.63 -9.96
CA VAL A 481 -9.26 -10.24 -9.82
C VAL A 481 -10.35 -9.46 -9.10
N ARG A 482 -9.97 -8.57 -8.19
CA ARG A 482 -10.95 -7.69 -7.53
C ARG A 482 -11.40 -6.61 -8.50
N LEU A 483 -12.59 -6.79 -9.06
CA LEU A 483 -13.28 -5.79 -9.86
C LEU A 483 -13.91 -4.71 -8.95
N GLY A 484 -13.75 -3.44 -9.32
CA GLY A 484 -14.30 -2.30 -8.59
C GLY A 484 -13.68 -2.02 -7.20
N SER A 485 -14.29 -1.10 -6.44
CA SER A 485 -13.72 -0.51 -5.20
C SER A 485 -14.18 -1.14 -3.87
N GLY A 486 -14.90 -2.27 -3.92
CA GLY A 486 -15.84 -2.65 -2.85
C GLY A 486 -15.58 -3.91 -1.99
N ARG A 487 -14.67 -4.84 -2.33
CA ARG A 487 -14.56 -6.11 -1.56
C ARG A 487 -13.37 -6.14 -0.58
N PRO A 488 -13.60 -6.15 0.75
CA PRO A 488 -12.53 -6.40 1.71
C PRO A 488 -11.99 -7.82 1.53
N GLY A 489 -10.66 -7.94 1.51
CA GLY A 489 -9.99 -9.22 1.28
C GLY A 489 -10.06 -10.10 2.52
N GLY A 490 -10.49 -11.34 2.35
CA GLY A 490 -10.25 -12.40 3.33
C GLY A 490 -8.85 -13.01 3.17
N VAL A 491 -8.55 -14.03 3.96
CA VAL A 491 -7.31 -14.83 3.87
C VAL A 491 -7.09 -15.39 2.45
N GLU A 492 -8.17 -15.80 1.78
CA GLU A 492 -8.14 -16.24 0.37
C GLU A 492 -7.57 -15.16 -0.56
N ALA A 493 -7.85 -13.90 -0.28
CA ALA A 493 -7.40 -12.80 -1.11
C ALA A 493 -5.89 -12.53 -0.94
N LEU A 494 -5.29 -12.95 0.18
CA LEU A 494 -3.84 -12.93 0.34
C LEU A 494 -3.19 -14.01 -0.54
N GLY A 495 -3.67 -15.26 -0.46
CA GLY A 495 -3.19 -16.36 -1.29
C GLY A 495 -3.37 -16.08 -2.78
N GLN A 496 -4.53 -15.53 -3.17
CA GLN A 496 -4.79 -15.07 -4.53
C GLN A 496 -3.83 -13.94 -4.95
N ASN A 497 -3.62 -12.93 -4.10
CA ASN A 497 -2.68 -11.85 -4.42
C ASN A 497 -1.25 -12.37 -4.62
N LEU A 498 -0.81 -13.35 -3.82
CA LEU A 498 0.52 -13.97 -3.95
C LEU A 498 0.63 -14.78 -5.24
N LEU A 499 -0.35 -15.64 -5.54
CA LEU A 499 -0.37 -16.40 -6.80
C LEU A 499 -0.40 -15.45 -8.00
N MET A 500 -1.23 -14.41 -7.95
CA MET A 500 -1.27 -13.37 -8.98
C MET A 500 0.06 -12.62 -9.10
N MET A 501 0.79 -12.41 -8.01
CA MET A 501 2.11 -11.78 -8.04
C MET A 501 3.14 -12.70 -8.70
N VAL A 502 3.18 -14.00 -8.34
CA VAL A 502 4.10 -14.96 -8.94
C VAL A 502 3.82 -15.13 -10.43
N MET A 503 2.56 -15.32 -10.81
CA MET A 503 2.14 -15.39 -12.21
C MET A 503 2.46 -14.10 -12.96
N PHE A 504 2.24 -12.94 -12.34
CA PHE A 504 2.59 -11.66 -12.93
C PHE A 504 4.09 -11.55 -13.20
N VAL A 505 4.95 -11.88 -12.22
CA VAL A 505 6.41 -11.82 -12.39
C VAL A 505 6.85 -12.81 -13.46
N ALA A 506 6.35 -14.04 -13.45
CA ALA A 506 6.70 -15.06 -14.44
C ALA A 506 6.31 -14.63 -15.87
N LEU A 507 5.10 -14.10 -16.06
CA LEU A 507 4.63 -13.60 -17.35
C LEU A 507 5.39 -12.36 -17.81
N LEU A 508 5.70 -11.44 -16.88
CA LEU A 508 6.48 -10.25 -17.21
C LEU A 508 7.90 -10.63 -17.62
N LEU A 509 8.55 -11.56 -16.91
CA LEU A 509 9.87 -12.06 -17.30
C LEU A 509 9.84 -12.79 -18.64
N ALA A 510 8.78 -13.58 -18.90
CA ALA A 510 8.61 -14.25 -20.18
C ALA A 510 8.46 -13.26 -21.35
N LEU A 511 7.67 -12.19 -21.17
CA LEU A 511 7.56 -11.12 -22.16
C LEU A 511 8.88 -10.35 -22.30
N LEU A 512 9.58 -10.03 -21.21
CA LEU A 512 10.85 -9.30 -21.31
C LEU A 512 12.01 -10.14 -21.85
N LEU A 513 11.89 -11.48 -21.90
CA LEU A 513 12.95 -12.36 -22.36
C LEU A 513 13.39 -12.04 -23.79
N LEU A 514 12.43 -11.91 -24.71
CA LEU A 514 12.73 -11.68 -26.13
C LEU A 514 13.30 -10.28 -26.39
N PRO A 515 12.73 -9.17 -25.88
CA PRO A 515 13.31 -7.84 -26.00
C PRO A 515 14.71 -7.75 -25.41
N VAL A 516 14.95 -8.35 -24.23
CA VAL A 516 16.26 -8.33 -23.58
C VAL A 516 17.27 -9.17 -24.35
N ALA A 517 16.88 -10.34 -24.86
CA ALA A 517 17.75 -11.19 -25.66
C ALA A 517 18.14 -10.53 -26.99
N LEU A 518 17.18 -9.93 -27.70
CA LEU A 518 17.43 -9.23 -28.95
C LEU A 518 18.26 -7.95 -28.73
N GLY A 519 17.86 -7.10 -27.78
CA GLY A 519 18.59 -5.89 -27.45
C GLY A 519 20.01 -6.15 -26.94
N GLY A 520 20.13 -7.03 -25.94
CA GLY A 520 21.41 -7.44 -25.38
C GLY A 520 22.29 -8.16 -26.41
N GLY A 521 21.72 -9.05 -27.21
CA GLY A 521 22.40 -9.72 -28.31
C GLY A 521 22.93 -8.74 -29.34
N THR A 522 22.12 -7.79 -29.80
CA THR A 522 22.54 -6.74 -30.73
C THR A 522 23.64 -5.86 -30.14
N PHE A 523 23.55 -5.50 -28.86
CA PHE A 523 24.63 -4.78 -28.18
C PHE A 523 25.93 -5.59 -28.20
N LEU A 524 25.87 -6.87 -27.80
CA LEU A 524 27.06 -7.74 -27.73
C LEU A 524 27.68 -8.01 -29.10
N LEU A 525 26.87 -8.11 -30.16
CA LEU A 525 27.33 -8.31 -31.53
C LEU A 525 27.98 -7.05 -32.11
N LEU A 526 27.38 -5.88 -31.88
CA LEU A 526 27.84 -4.63 -32.47
C LEU A 526 28.89 -3.90 -31.62
N ARG A 527 29.10 -4.27 -30.34
CA ARG A 527 30.07 -3.58 -29.46
C ARG A 527 31.50 -3.62 -30.00
N THR A 528 31.88 -4.66 -30.73
CA THR A 528 33.24 -4.78 -31.28
C THR A 528 33.51 -3.77 -32.38
N ALA A 529 32.48 -3.41 -33.16
CA ALA A 529 32.56 -2.46 -34.26
C ALA A 529 32.23 -1.01 -33.84
N LEU A 530 31.23 -0.83 -32.98
CA LEU A 530 30.66 0.47 -32.65
C LEU A 530 30.95 0.92 -31.20
N ASN A 531 31.63 0.09 -30.41
CA ASN A 531 31.89 0.35 -28.99
C ASN A 531 30.57 0.72 -28.26
N TYR A 532 30.56 1.79 -27.45
CA TYR A 532 29.36 2.26 -26.75
C TYR A 532 28.21 2.71 -27.68
N TRP A 533 28.49 3.06 -28.95
CA TRP A 533 27.43 3.45 -29.90
C TRP A 533 26.52 2.28 -30.29
N ALA A 534 26.93 1.04 -30.04
CA ALA A 534 26.07 -0.14 -30.16
C ALA A 534 24.82 -0.08 -29.26
N ALA A 535 24.82 0.77 -28.22
CA ALA A 535 23.67 0.95 -27.34
C ALA A 535 22.44 1.55 -28.05
N LEU A 536 22.63 2.40 -29.07
CA LEU A 536 21.53 2.99 -29.83
C LEU A 536 20.71 1.95 -30.60
N PRO A 537 21.28 1.16 -31.53
CA PRO A 537 20.52 0.13 -32.24
C PRO A 537 19.96 -0.94 -31.29
N ALA A 538 20.68 -1.28 -30.22
CA ALA A 538 20.18 -2.19 -29.19
C ALA A 538 18.93 -1.65 -28.47
N THR A 539 18.93 -0.36 -28.12
CA THR A 539 17.79 0.31 -27.49
C THR A 539 16.59 0.37 -28.42
N VAL A 540 16.81 0.76 -29.68
CA VAL A 540 15.74 0.80 -30.70
C VAL A 540 15.13 -0.58 -30.89
N LEU A 541 15.96 -1.63 -31.02
CA LEU A 541 15.47 -2.98 -31.20
C LEU A 541 14.68 -3.47 -29.97
N THR A 542 15.18 -3.22 -28.76
CA THR A 542 14.49 -3.57 -27.52
C THR A 542 13.10 -2.92 -27.45
N LEU A 543 13.02 -1.61 -27.70
CA LEU A 543 11.76 -0.88 -27.68
C LEU A 543 10.80 -1.33 -28.79
N ALA A 544 11.32 -1.62 -29.99
CA ALA A 544 10.53 -2.14 -31.09
C ALA A 544 9.94 -3.53 -30.76
N THR A 545 10.73 -4.43 -30.18
CA THR A 545 10.26 -5.75 -29.75
C THR A 545 9.20 -5.63 -28.64
N MET A 546 9.42 -4.78 -27.63
CA MET A 546 8.42 -4.56 -26.58
C MET A 546 7.11 -3.99 -27.15
N ALA A 547 7.19 -3.06 -28.11
CA ALA A 547 6.03 -2.49 -28.77
C ALA A 547 5.28 -3.55 -29.61
N PHE A 548 6.02 -4.42 -30.29
CA PHE A 548 5.46 -5.53 -31.05
C PHE A 548 4.74 -6.53 -30.14
N GLU A 549 5.37 -6.97 -29.05
CA GLU A 549 4.72 -7.84 -28.06
C GLU A 549 3.48 -7.20 -27.44
N ALA A 550 3.56 -5.91 -27.08
CA ALA A 550 2.42 -5.17 -26.57
C ALA A 550 1.27 -5.11 -27.59
N ALA A 551 1.58 -4.90 -28.88
CA ALA A 551 0.58 -4.88 -29.94
C ALA A 551 -0.14 -6.23 -30.08
N LEU A 552 0.59 -7.34 -30.07
CA LEU A 552 0.01 -8.69 -30.11
C LEU A 552 -0.92 -8.96 -28.92
N VAL A 553 -0.48 -8.60 -27.72
CA VAL A 553 -1.28 -8.77 -26.49
C VAL A 553 -2.53 -7.89 -26.55
N VAL A 554 -2.42 -6.65 -27.01
CA VAL A 554 -3.54 -5.71 -27.15
C VAL A 554 -4.58 -6.20 -28.16
N GLU A 555 -4.13 -6.69 -29.32
CA GLU A 555 -5.02 -7.22 -30.36
C GLU A 555 -5.78 -8.46 -29.84
N TRP A 556 -5.06 -9.39 -29.22
CA TRP A 556 -5.65 -10.58 -28.62
C TRP A 556 -6.66 -10.25 -27.52
N LEU A 557 -6.28 -9.38 -26.57
CA LEU A 557 -7.18 -8.92 -25.50
C LEU A 557 -8.37 -8.13 -26.02
N GLY A 558 -8.20 -7.37 -27.12
CA GLY A 558 -9.29 -6.69 -27.81
C GLY A 558 -10.34 -7.66 -28.32
N GLY A 559 -9.92 -8.75 -28.96
CA GLY A 559 -10.84 -9.82 -29.39
C GLY A 559 -11.50 -10.55 -28.22
N VAL A 560 -10.79 -10.75 -27.10
CA VAL A 560 -11.39 -11.31 -25.88
C VAL A 560 -12.45 -10.37 -25.30
N PHE A 561 -12.15 -9.07 -25.22
CA PHE A 561 -13.07 -8.05 -24.73
C PHE A 561 -14.38 -8.03 -25.54
N GLU A 562 -14.30 -8.07 -26.88
CA GLU A 562 -15.47 -8.06 -27.76
C GLU A 562 -16.35 -9.31 -27.60
N ARG A 563 -15.74 -10.48 -27.32
CA ARG A 563 -16.44 -11.75 -27.10
C ARG A 563 -16.99 -11.91 -25.67
N THR A 564 -16.53 -11.10 -24.72
CA THR A 564 -16.92 -11.26 -23.32
C THR A 564 -18.35 -10.75 -23.11
N ASP A 565 -19.26 -11.65 -22.76
CA ASP A 565 -20.63 -11.33 -22.37
C ASP A 565 -20.72 -11.13 -20.84
N PRO A 566 -21.14 -9.95 -20.35
CA PRO A 566 -21.24 -9.67 -18.92
C PRO A 566 -22.14 -10.64 -18.14
N ALA A 567 -23.16 -11.21 -18.78
CA ALA A 567 -24.06 -12.18 -18.15
C ALA A 567 -23.38 -13.54 -17.89
N THR A 568 -22.51 -13.98 -18.79
CA THR A 568 -21.81 -15.28 -18.68
C THR A 568 -20.51 -15.17 -17.87
N ALA A 569 -19.87 -14.00 -17.87
CA ALA A 569 -18.61 -13.77 -17.16
C ALA A 569 -18.78 -13.59 -15.64
N GLY A 570 -20.01 -13.54 -15.12
CA GLY A 570 -20.29 -13.27 -13.71
C GLY A 570 -19.90 -11.85 -13.28
N ILE A 571 -19.86 -10.92 -14.23
CA ILE A 571 -19.47 -9.51 -14.05
C ILE A 571 -20.71 -8.63 -13.76
N GLY A 572 -21.92 -9.16 -13.91
CA GLY A 572 -23.18 -8.55 -13.49
C GLY A 572 -23.93 -9.34 -12.41
N ASN A 573 -23.85 -8.87 -11.16
CA ASN A 573 -24.89 -8.85 -10.10
C ASN A 573 -24.31 -8.29 -8.79
#